data_AF-A0A3L6ZNZ8-F1
#
_entry.id   AF-A0A3L6ZNZ8-F1
#
_cell.length_a   1.000
_cell.length_b   1.000
_cell.length_c   1.000
_cell.angle_alpha   90.00
_cell.angle_beta   90.00
_cell.angle_gamma   90.00
#
_symmetry.space_group_name_H-M   'P 1'
#
loop_
_entity.id
_entity.type
_entity.pdbx_description
1 polymer ?
#
loop_
_entity_poly.entity_id
_entity_poly.type
_entity_poly.pdbx_seq_one_letter_code
_entity_poly.pdbx_strand_id
1 'polypeptide(L)'
;MRREIQEVFVTVSDDERKARQRAYSRAYRARKAAGREAAAADASDGHGEPVTTMQDAVERSLAAMKWLTTSDGAAVELARLTAAQVDLLSVPGNTSLLEKKSRASASLLRVLHELGGTPAVRLQHELRSMRAGIRSATSGTAIPAGENVSKFQRPRKSRPRL
;
A
#
# COMPACT_ATOMS: atom_id res chain seq x y z
N MET A 1 -12.39 -18.42 -69.59
CA MET A 1 -12.31 -17.03 -69.10
C MET A 1 -11.78 -17.03 -67.68
N ARG A 2 -10.48 -16.77 -67.47
CA ARG A 2 -9.87 -16.65 -66.13
C ARG A 2 -9.93 -15.17 -65.74
N ARG A 3 -10.60 -14.83 -64.64
CA ARG A 3 -10.58 -13.47 -64.08
C ARG A 3 -9.34 -13.35 -63.20
N GLU A 4 -8.41 -12.51 -63.60
CA GLU A 4 -7.28 -12.08 -62.77
C GLU A 4 -7.81 -11.22 -61.62
N ILE A 5 -7.52 -11.64 -60.38
CA ILE A 5 -7.78 -10.86 -59.18
C ILE A 5 -6.53 -10.03 -58.95
N GLN A 6 -6.59 -8.73 -59.27
CA GLN A 6 -5.55 -7.77 -58.88
C GLN A 6 -5.72 -7.45 -57.39
N GLU A 7 -4.82 -7.95 -56.56
CA GLU A 7 -4.70 -7.52 -55.16
C GLU A 7 -4.00 -6.16 -55.09
N VAL A 8 -4.77 -5.12 -54.76
CA VAL A 8 -4.27 -3.78 -54.51
C VAL A 8 -3.67 -3.73 -53.10
N PHE A 9 -2.35 -3.80 -53.00
CA PHE A 9 -1.64 -3.57 -51.74
C PHE A 9 -1.69 -2.07 -51.40
N VAL A 10 -2.60 -1.71 -50.48
CA VAL A 10 -2.67 -0.35 -49.92
C VAL A 10 -1.51 -0.16 -48.93
N THR A 11 -0.43 0.48 -49.40
CA THR A 11 0.67 0.89 -48.53
C THR A 11 0.25 2.11 -47.73
N VAL A 12 -0.13 1.88 -46.46
CA VAL A 12 -0.41 2.95 -45.49
C VAL A 12 0.79 3.90 -45.43
N SER A 13 0.56 5.18 -45.71
CA SER A 13 1.58 6.23 -45.72
C SER A 13 2.22 6.38 -44.34
N ASP A 14 3.52 6.71 -44.29
CA ASP A 14 4.24 6.91 -43.03
C ASP A 14 3.64 8.05 -42.17
N ASP A 15 2.96 9.01 -42.79
CA ASP A 15 2.24 10.07 -42.08
C ASP A 15 0.99 9.54 -41.38
N GLU A 16 0.28 8.60 -42.00
CA GLU A 16 -0.87 7.93 -41.38
C GLU A 16 -0.43 7.03 -40.22
N ARG A 17 0.74 6.40 -40.32
CA ARG A 17 1.34 5.62 -39.22
C ARG A 17 1.70 6.52 -38.03
N LYS A 18 2.36 7.66 -38.28
CA LYS A 18 2.69 8.65 -37.23
C LYS A 18 1.45 9.23 -36.57
N ALA A 19 0.40 9.53 -37.33
CA ALA A 19 -0.87 10.03 -36.78
C ALA A 19 -1.55 8.99 -35.87
N ARG A 20 -1.62 7.72 -36.31
CA ARG A 20 -2.17 6.61 -35.50
C ARG A 20 -1.37 6.39 -34.21
N GLN A 21 -0.03 6.47 -34.27
CA GLN A 21 0.82 6.30 -33.09
C GLN A 21 0.63 7.43 -32.07
N ARG A 22 0.46 8.69 -32.53
CA ARG A 22 0.16 9.83 -31.66
C ARG A 22 -1.20 9.66 -30.97
N ALA A 23 -2.22 9.21 -31.70
CA ALA A 23 -3.54 8.93 -31.15
C ALA A 23 -3.49 7.82 -30.09
N TYR A 24 -2.79 6.71 -30.39
CA TYR A 24 -2.60 5.60 -29.45
C TYR A 24 -1.86 6.02 -28.18
N SER A 25 -0.79 6.83 -28.33
CA SER A 25 -0.02 7.36 -27.20
C SER A 25 -0.87 8.27 -26.28
N ARG A 26 -1.73 9.12 -26.86
CA ARG A 26 -2.68 9.95 -26.09
C ARG A 26 -3.69 9.09 -25.33
N ALA A 27 -4.30 8.10 -26.00
CA ALA A 27 -5.25 7.19 -25.37
C ALA A 27 -4.60 6.37 -24.24
N TYR A 28 -3.36 5.91 -24.43
CA TYR A 28 -2.60 5.20 -23.41
C TYR A 28 -2.30 6.07 -22.18
N ARG A 29 -1.85 7.32 -22.40
CA ARG A 29 -1.60 8.27 -21.31
C ARG A 29 -2.88 8.60 -20.54
N ALA A 30 -4.00 8.79 -21.23
CA ALA A 30 -5.30 9.02 -20.61
C ALA A 30 -5.74 7.82 -19.75
N ARG A 31 -5.63 6.58 -20.26
CA ARG A 31 -5.91 5.36 -19.49
C ARG A 31 -5.00 5.22 -18.26
N LYS A 32 -3.72 5.56 -18.38
CA LYS A 32 -2.76 5.52 -17.26
C LYS A 32 -3.00 6.66 -16.25
N ALA A 33 -3.56 7.78 -16.66
CA ALA A 33 -3.99 8.85 -15.75
C ALA A 33 -5.24 8.40 -14.97
N ALA A 34 -6.27 7.92 -15.67
CA ALA A 34 -7.49 7.39 -15.06
C ALA A 34 -7.22 6.21 -14.10
N GLY A 35 -6.32 5.30 -14.45
CA GLY A 35 -5.92 4.20 -13.56
C GLY A 35 -5.15 4.65 -12.31
N ARG A 36 -4.42 5.77 -12.38
CA ARG A 36 -3.76 6.37 -11.20
C ARG A 36 -4.75 7.11 -10.32
N GLU A 37 -5.75 7.75 -10.92
CA GLU A 37 -6.83 8.43 -10.22
C GLU A 37 -7.75 7.44 -9.50
N ALA A 38 -8.09 6.32 -10.15
CA ALA A 38 -8.82 5.22 -9.52
C ALA A 38 -8.03 4.56 -8.37
N ALA A 39 -6.73 4.31 -8.55
CA ALA A 39 -5.87 3.79 -7.48
C ALA A 39 -5.67 4.79 -6.32
N ALA A 40 -5.76 6.09 -6.59
CA ALA A 40 -5.74 7.13 -5.56
C ALA A 40 -7.08 7.22 -4.82
N ALA A 41 -8.20 7.04 -5.52
CA ALA A 41 -9.53 6.99 -4.94
C ALA A 41 -9.72 5.75 -4.03
N ASP A 42 -9.27 4.57 -4.47
CA ASP A 42 -9.28 3.36 -3.65
C ASP A 42 -8.39 3.48 -2.40
N ALA A 43 -7.33 4.30 -2.45
CA ALA A 43 -6.49 4.59 -1.30
C ALA A 43 -7.13 5.60 -0.33
N SER A 44 -8.00 6.49 -0.81
CA SER A 44 -8.73 7.46 0.03
C SER A 44 -9.99 6.87 0.69
N ASP A 45 -10.62 5.85 0.11
CA ASP A 45 -11.79 5.18 0.72
C ASP A 45 -11.42 4.33 1.95
N GLY A 46 -10.13 4.21 2.28
CA GLY A 46 -9.64 3.65 3.55
C GLY A 46 -9.73 4.61 4.75
N HIS A 47 -10.27 5.83 4.58
CA HIS A 47 -10.49 6.76 5.69
C HIS A 47 -11.71 6.32 6.53
N GLY A 48 -11.50 5.34 7.40
CA GLY A 48 -12.49 4.95 8.41
C GLY A 48 -12.92 6.13 9.28
N GLU A 49 -14.18 6.09 9.76
CA GLU A 49 -14.91 6.96 10.71
C GLU A 49 -14.15 8.17 11.30
N PRO A 50 -14.74 9.37 11.44
CA PRO A 50 -14.04 10.51 12.04
C PRO A 50 -13.42 10.14 13.39
N VAL A 51 -12.12 10.42 13.54
CA VAL A 51 -11.38 10.16 14.78
C VAL A 51 -11.88 11.15 15.83
N THR A 52 -12.61 10.66 16.82
CA THR A 52 -13.23 11.48 17.87
C THR A 52 -12.30 11.77 19.04
N THR A 53 -11.34 10.88 19.31
CA THR A 53 -10.38 11.00 20.43
C THR A 53 -8.95 10.69 19.99
N MET A 54 -7.95 11.16 20.75
CA MET A 54 -6.55 10.77 20.55
C MET A 54 -6.37 9.27 20.78
N GLN A 55 -7.11 8.67 21.71
CA GLN A 55 -7.15 7.22 21.88
C GLN A 55 -7.55 6.49 20.59
N ASP A 56 -8.65 6.91 19.93
CA ASP A 56 -9.08 6.31 18.66
C ASP A 56 -8.01 6.44 17.58
N ALA A 57 -7.32 7.59 17.54
CA ALA A 57 -6.23 7.84 16.60
C ALA A 57 -5.06 6.87 16.81
N VAL A 58 -4.69 6.66 18.08
CA VAL A 58 -3.58 5.80 18.47
C VAL A 58 -3.92 4.34 18.23
N GLU A 59 -5.13 3.88 18.57
CA GLU A 59 -5.53 2.49 18.30
C GLU A 59 -5.53 2.16 16.81
N ARG A 60 -6.01 3.07 15.95
CA ARG A 60 -5.94 2.87 14.49
C ARG A 60 -4.51 2.84 13.98
N SER A 61 -3.65 3.70 14.52
CA SER A 61 -2.23 3.72 14.19
C SER A 61 -1.56 2.40 14.57
N LEU A 62 -1.76 1.94 15.81
CA LEU A 62 -1.25 0.68 16.33
C LEU A 62 -1.75 -0.52 15.52
N ALA A 63 -3.04 -0.57 15.19
CA ALA A 63 -3.63 -1.61 14.36
C ALA A 63 -3.02 -1.67 12.95
N ALA A 64 -2.58 -0.51 12.41
CA ALA A 64 -1.90 -0.45 11.13
C ALA A 64 -0.41 -0.87 11.20
N MET A 65 0.18 -1.01 12.39
CA MET A 65 1.56 -1.44 12.59
C MET A 65 1.66 -2.97 12.67
N LYS A 66 1.58 -3.63 11.50
CA LYS A 66 1.59 -5.10 11.37
C LYS A 66 2.89 -5.79 11.82
N TRP A 67 3.92 -5.02 12.19
CA TRP A 67 5.23 -5.50 12.62
C TRP A 67 5.40 -5.55 14.14
N LEU A 68 4.43 -5.07 14.91
CA LEU A 68 4.48 -5.12 16.37
C LEU A 68 4.43 -6.57 16.87
N THR A 69 5.18 -6.82 17.94
CA THR A 69 5.32 -8.13 18.58
C THR A 69 5.02 -8.03 20.08
N THR A 70 5.01 -9.17 20.76
CA THR A 70 4.78 -9.19 22.22
C THR A 70 5.84 -8.44 23.01
N SER A 71 7.08 -8.32 22.51
CA SER A 71 8.12 -7.53 23.17
C SER A 71 7.84 -6.02 23.17
N ASP A 72 6.99 -5.55 22.25
CA ASP A 72 6.63 -4.13 22.14
C ASP A 72 5.47 -3.75 23.08
N GLY A 73 4.91 -4.71 23.82
CA GLY A 73 3.70 -4.54 24.63
C GLY A 73 3.77 -3.39 25.65
N ALA A 74 4.92 -3.20 26.31
CA ALA A 74 5.09 -2.10 27.27
C ALA A 74 5.02 -0.72 26.60
N ALA A 75 5.58 -0.58 25.39
CA ALA A 75 5.52 0.67 24.63
C ALA A 75 4.12 0.92 24.04
N VAL A 76 3.41 -0.14 23.66
CA VAL A 76 2.00 -0.08 23.25
C VAL A 76 1.11 0.44 24.38
N GLU A 77 1.25 -0.12 25.59
CA GLU A 77 0.50 0.34 26.77
C GLU A 77 0.85 1.77 27.15
N LEU A 78 2.13 2.15 27.07
CA LEU A 78 2.55 3.53 27.30
C LEU A 78 1.92 4.50 26.28
N ALA A 79 1.81 4.12 25.02
CA ALA A 79 1.15 4.93 23.99
C ALA A 79 -0.34 5.14 24.32
N ARG A 80 -1.04 4.07 24.73
CA ARG A 80 -2.45 4.11 25.15
C ARG A 80 -2.69 5.04 26.34
N LEU A 81 -1.88 4.88 27.39
CA LEU A 81 -1.95 5.71 28.59
C LEU A 81 -1.68 7.19 28.27
N THR A 82 -0.69 7.47 27.42
CA THR A 82 -0.38 8.85 27.02
C THR A 82 -1.49 9.45 26.17
N ALA A 83 -2.12 8.68 25.28
CA ALA A 83 -3.27 9.11 24.49
C ALA A 83 -4.45 9.51 25.40
N ALA A 84 -4.76 8.67 26.39
CA ALA A 84 -5.79 8.97 27.39
C ALA A 84 -5.52 10.28 28.14
N GLN A 85 -4.25 10.52 28.52
CA GLN A 85 -3.85 11.78 29.16
C GLN A 85 -4.03 12.99 28.23
N VAL A 86 -3.71 12.86 26.95
CA VAL A 86 -3.92 13.95 25.97
C VAL A 86 -5.40 14.29 25.83
N ASP A 87 -6.28 13.28 25.81
CA ASP A 87 -7.73 13.48 25.76
C ASP A 87 -8.25 14.18 27.01
N LEU A 88 -7.82 13.75 28.20
CA LEU A 88 -8.16 14.39 29.48
C LEU A 88 -7.70 15.86 29.54
N LEU A 89 -6.56 16.18 28.93
CA LEU A 89 -6.00 17.54 28.89
C LEU A 89 -6.60 18.40 27.77
N SER A 90 -7.45 17.85 26.91
CA SER A 90 -8.04 18.55 25.76
C SER A 90 -9.34 19.31 26.11
N VAL A 91 -9.41 19.88 27.31
CA VAL A 91 -10.55 20.70 27.76
C VAL A 91 -10.51 22.08 27.07
N PRO A 92 -11.58 22.49 26.36
CA PRO A 92 -11.65 23.80 25.72
C PRO A 92 -11.51 24.95 26.73
N GLY A 93 -10.75 25.99 26.36
CA GLY A 93 -10.67 27.23 27.14
C GLY A 93 -9.71 27.22 28.34
N ASN A 94 -9.04 26.11 28.63
CA ASN A 94 -8.07 26.05 29.74
C ASN A 94 -6.61 26.14 29.25
N THR A 95 -6.11 27.37 29.11
CA THR A 95 -4.73 27.65 28.68
C THR A 95 -3.67 27.09 29.62
N SER A 96 -3.97 26.93 30.91
CA SER A 96 -3.03 26.36 31.90
C SER A 96 -2.70 24.89 31.65
N LEU A 97 -3.57 24.17 30.94
CA LEU A 97 -3.36 22.77 30.58
C LEU A 97 -2.67 22.60 29.21
N LEU A 98 -2.53 23.69 28.45
CA LEU A 98 -1.99 23.64 27.08
C LEU A 98 -0.52 23.23 27.03
N GLU A 99 0.28 23.66 28.01
CA GLU A 99 1.68 23.22 28.14
C GLU A 99 1.76 21.72 28.47
N LYS A 100 0.93 21.25 29.41
CA LYS A 100 0.87 19.84 29.80
C LYS A 100 0.45 18.97 28.62
N LYS A 101 -0.57 19.41 27.88
CA LYS A 101 -1.02 18.76 26.64
C LYS A 101 0.10 18.69 25.61
N SER A 102 0.80 19.79 25.36
CA SER A 102 1.92 19.82 24.42
C SER A 102 3.04 18.84 24.79
N ARG A 103 3.39 18.75 26.08
CA ARG A 103 4.37 17.78 26.58
C ARG A 103 3.90 16.34 26.42
N ALA A 104 2.64 16.05 26.76
CA ALA A 104 2.05 14.72 26.58
C ALA A 104 2.03 14.31 25.10
N SER A 105 1.64 15.22 24.20
CA SER A 105 1.65 14.99 22.75
C SER A 105 3.07 14.73 22.21
N ALA A 106 4.07 15.49 22.67
CA ALA A 106 5.46 15.27 22.28
C ALA A 106 5.97 13.90 22.76
N SER A 107 5.61 13.50 23.99
CA SER A 107 5.93 12.17 24.52
C SER A 107 5.27 11.07 23.69
N LEU A 108 4.00 11.22 23.35
CA LEU A 108 3.26 10.26 22.52
C LEU A 108 3.93 10.08 21.15
N LEU A 109 4.34 11.17 20.49
CA LEU A 109 5.04 11.12 19.21
C LEU A 109 6.37 10.36 19.31
N ARG A 110 7.11 10.51 20.41
CA ARG A 110 8.35 9.77 20.63
C ARG A 110 8.09 8.27 20.78
N VAL A 111 7.10 7.88 21.58
CA VAL A 111 6.72 6.47 21.75
C VAL A 111 6.31 5.86 20.42
N LEU A 112 5.47 6.55 19.63
CA LEU A 112 5.06 6.09 18.31
C LEU A 112 6.23 6.00 17.33
N HIS A 113 7.24 6.87 17.46
CA HIS A 113 8.46 6.79 16.66
C HIS A 113 9.30 5.56 17.02
N GLU A 114 9.46 5.27 18.31
CA GLU A 114 10.17 4.08 18.80
C GLU A 114 9.47 2.78 18.35
N LEU A 115 8.13 2.77 18.28
CA LEU A 115 7.33 1.68 17.71
C LEU A 115 7.41 1.58 16.17
N GLY A 116 8.11 2.52 15.52
CA GLY A 116 8.26 2.55 14.07
C GLY A 116 7.04 3.10 13.30
N GLY A 117 6.10 3.74 14.00
CA GLY A 117 4.88 4.32 13.43
C GLY A 117 5.09 5.54 12.53
N THR A 118 6.32 6.07 12.46
CA THR A 118 6.64 7.21 11.59
C THR A 118 6.88 6.77 10.13
N PRO A 119 6.55 7.61 9.14
CA PRO A 119 6.68 7.25 7.71
C PRO A 119 8.08 6.75 7.31
N ALA A 120 9.14 7.32 7.89
CA ALA A 120 10.51 6.94 7.60
C ALA A 120 10.83 5.50 8.04
N VAL A 121 10.37 5.10 9.23
CA VAL A 121 10.60 3.76 9.78
C VAL A 121 9.63 2.76 9.14
N ARG A 122 8.36 3.13 8.94
CA ARG A 122 7.37 2.35 8.19
C ARG A 122 7.88 1.96 6.81
N LEU A 123 8.40 2.90 6.02
CA LEU A 123 8.94 2.63 4.68
C LEU A 123 10.10 1.61 4.75
N GLN A 124 10.96 1.70 5.75
CA GLN A 124 12.04 0.73 5.93
C GLN A 124 11.51 -0.67 6.26
N HIS A 125 10.49 -0.79 7.12
CA HIS A 125 9.85 -2.07 7.41
C HIS A 125 9.14 -2.66 6.19
N GLU A 126 8.44 -1.84 5.42
CA GLU A 126 7.78 -2.26 4.17
C GLU A 126 8.80 -2.70 3.11
N LEU A 127 9.91 -1.98 2.95
CA LEU A 127 10.99 -2.39 2.05
C LEU A 127 11.67 -3.67 2.51
N ARG A 128 11.85 -3.87 3.82
CA ARG A 128 12.42 -5.11 4.38
C ARG A 128 11.46 -6.30 4.18
N SER A 129 10.16 -6.13 4.38
CA SER A 129 9.17 -7.19 4.17
C SER A 129 9.05 -7.56 2.69
N MET A 130 9.08 -6.59 1.77
CA MET A 130 9.14 -6.85 0.32
C MET A 130 10.40 -7.63 -0.06
N ARG A 131 11.57 -7.27 0.46
CA ARG A 131 12.83 -8.00 0.21
C ARG A 131 12.80 -9.43 0.77
N ALA A 132 12.16 -9.64 1.91
CA ALA A 132 11.97 -10.98 2.49
C ALA A 132 11.03 -11.83 1.61
N GLY A 133 9.94 -11.27 1.10
CA GLY A 133 9.02 -11.95 0.17
C GLY A 133 9.70 -12.35 -1.15
N ILE A 134 10.57 -11.49 -1.70
CA ILE A 134 11.34 -11.79 -2.92
C ILE A 134 12.34 -12.93 -2.68
N ARG A 135 13.04 -12.93 -1.53
CA ARG A 135 13.96 -14.02 -1.15
C ARG A 135 13.23 -15.34 -0.88
N SER A 136 12.06 -15.29 -0.22
CA SER A 136 11.24 -16.46 0.03
C SER A 136 10.65 -17.06 -1.26
N ALA A 137 10.48 -16.28 -2.33
CA ALA A 137 10.09 -16.77 -3.64
C ALA A 137 11.26 -17.42 -4.43
N THR A 138 12.51 -17.13 -4.05
CA THR A 138 13.71 -17.71 -4.66
C THR A 138 14.28 -18.91 -3.89
N SER A 139 14.06 -19.00 -2.58
CA SER A 139 14.32 -20.21 -1.80
C SER A 139 13.10 -21.12 -1.81
N GLY A 140 13.13 -22.18 -2.62
CA GLY A 140 12.07 -23.19 -2.74
C GLY A 140 11.88 -24.07 -1.50
N THR A 141 11.63 -23.47 -0.33
CA THR A 141 11.23 -24.18 0.88
C THR A 141 9.74 -23.95 1.08
N ALA A 142 8.94 -24.95 0.70
CA ALA A 142 7.49 -24.92 0.83
C ALA A 142 7.10 -24.78 2.32
N ILE A 143 6.56 -23.63 2.68
CA ILE A 143 5.80 -23.46 3.92
C ILE A 143 4.51 -24.30 3.74
N PRO A 144 4.15 -25.20 4.67
CA PRO A 144 2.92 -25.98 4.56
C PRO A 144 1.72 -25.02 4.49
N ALA A 145 1.00 -25.07 3.37
CA ALA A 145 -0.23 -24.32 3.18
C ALA A 145 -1.23 -24.71 4.28
N GLY A 146 -1.75 -23.72 5.00
CA GLY A 146 -2.88 -23.92 5.92
C GLY A 146 -4.09 -24.48 5.18
N GLU A 147 -4.94 -25.18 5.93
CA GLU A 147 -6.05 -26.04 5.48
C GLU A 147 -7.04 -25.36 4.50
N ASN A 148 -7.03 -24.03 4.42
CA ASN A 148 -7.95 -23.23 3.61
C ASN A 148 -7.41 -22.78 2.24
N VAL A 149 -6.23 -23.22 1.80
CA VAL A 149 -5.66 -22.83 0.50
C VAL A 149 -5.60 -24.03 -0.45
N SER A 150 -6.48 -24.04 -1.46
CA SER A 150 -6.48 -25.07 -2.50
C SER A 150 -5.17 -25.03 -3.31
N LYS A 151 -4.48 -26.17 -3.40
CA LYS A 151 -3.20 -26.29 -4.11
C LYS A 151 -3.45 -26.27 -5.62
N PHE A 152 -3.08 -25.18 -6.27
CA PHE A 152 -3.08 -25.10 -7.73
C PHE A 152 -1.95 -25.99 -8.30
N GLN A 153 -2.30 -27.16 -8.83
CA GLN A 153 -1.33 -28.04 -9.49
C GLN A 153 -0.90 -27.42 -10.82
N ARG A 154 0.40 -27.10 -10.94
CA ARG A 154 0.95 -26.65 -12.22
C ARG A 154 0.96 -27.80 -13.24
N PRO A 155 0.57 -27.56 -14.50
CA PRO A 155 0.60 -28.57 -15.54
C PRO A 155 2.04 -29.04 -15.79
N ARG A 156 2.21 -30.36 -15.95
CA ARG A 156 3.51 -30.98 -16.21
C ARG A 156 4.06 -30.51 -17.56
N LYS A 157 5.33 -30.08 -17.55
CA LYS A 157 6.05 -29.62 -18.74
C LYS A 157 6.17 -30.77 -19.75
N SER A 158 5.48 -30.65 -20.90
CA SER A 158 5.63 -31.60 -22.00
C SER A 158 7.05 -31.52 -22.56
N ARG A 159 7.75 -32.65 -22.62
CA ARG A 159 9.02 -32.74 -23.37
C ARG A 159 8.71 -32.66 -24.88
N PRO A 160 9.46 -31.88 -25.65
CA PRO A 160 9.34 -31.91 -27.11
C PRO A 160 9.74 -33.31 -27.60
N ARG A 161 8.94 -33.90 -28.49
CA ARG A 161 9.31 -35.14 -29.19
C ARG A 161 10.45 -34.81 -30.15
N LEU A 162 11.55 -35.55 -30.00
CA LEU A 162 12.61 -35.65 -31.01
C LEU A 162 12.08 -36.40 -32.23
#